data_AF-A0A9X9LH04-F1
#
_entry.id   AF-A0A9X9LH04-F1
#
_cell.length_a   1.000
_cell.length_b   1.000
_cell.length_c   1.000
_cell.angle_alpha   90.00
_cell.angle_beta   90.00
_cell.angle_gamma   90.00
#
_symmetry.space_group_name_H-M   'P 1'
#
loop_
_entity.id
_entity.type
_entity.pdbx_description
1 polymer ?
#
loop_
_entity_poly.entity_id
_entity_poly.type
_entity_poly.pdbx_seq_one_letter_code
_entity_poly.pdbx_strand_id
1 'polypeptide(L)'
;MYFIKSVFYCSFLYRLLSVVCCDLDTLLLLEAQYQVSEVLLNAQEENILETSESHRNFIIDGLSVERNHVLVRINFIGGPMERILPPRVLEKGDDPYPWPMFSSYPLPNCYLSEVTRNADLKQDNDFGKLLLCFKMSDKQTEWIENCRRQFCKMMKAKPDIISGSNLLELLEKFVLHLSENLSECYFPSVEYTGMF
;
A
#
# COMPACT_ATOMS: atom_id res chain seq x y z
N MET A 1 7.15 -15.11 -17.81
CA MET A 1 6.98 -14.06 -18.84
C MET A 1 5.71 -14.23 -19.69
N TYR A 2 5.37 -15.43 -20.19
CA TYR A 2 4.14 -15.67 -20.97
C TYR A 2 2.84 -15.42 -20.18
N PHE A 3 2.78 -15.83 -18.91
CA PHE A 3 1.59 -15.65 -18.08
C PHE A 3 1.16 -14.18 -17.97
N ILE A 4 2.10 -13.29 -17.63
CA ILE A 4 1.84 -11.86 -17.48
C ILE A 4 1.47 -11.21 -18.82
N LYS A 5 2.13 -11.57 -19.93
CA LYS A 5 1.73 -11.08 -21.26
C LYS A 5 0.32 -11.54 -21.65
N SER A 6 -0.12 -12.73 -21.24
CA SER A 6 -1.49 -13.20 -21.48
C SER A 6 -2.54 -12.49 -20.62
N VAL A 7 -2.18 -11.98 -19.43
CA VAL A 7 -3.11 -11.22 -18.55
C VAL A 7 -3.71 -10.01 -19.28
N PHE A 8 -2.95 -9.38 -20.19
CA PHE A 8 -3.38 -8.15 -20.85
C PHE A 8 -4.56 -8.30 -21.82
N TYR A 9 -4.92 -9.52 -22.21
CA TYR A 9 -5.94 -9.76 -23.23
C TYR A 9 -7.29 -10.23 -22.68
N CYS A 10 -7.42 -10.44 -21.36
CA CYS A 10 -8.64 -10.99 -20.79
C CYS A 10 -8.99 -10.36 -19.44
N SER A 11 -10.20 -9.82 -19.32
CA SER A 11 -10.75 -9.27 -18.08
C SER A 11 -10.74 -10.27 -16.92
N PHE A 12 -10.91 -11.57 -17.21
CA PHE A 12 -10.83 -12.63 -16.21
C PHE A 12 -9.45 -12.71 -15.55
N LEU A 13 -8.37 -12.53 -16.32
CA LEU A 13 -7.02 -12.62 -15.79
C LEU A 13 -6.68 -11.43 -14.89
N TYR A 14 -7.19 -10.23 -15.18
CA TYR A 14 -7.10 -9.10 -14.24
C TYR A 14 -7.89 -9.34 -12.95
N ARG A 15 -9.06 -9.99 -13.04
CA ARG A 15 -9.83 -10.38 -11.84
C ARG A 15 -9.07 -11.39 -10.99
N LEU A 16 -8.46 -12.39 -11.62
CA LEU A 16 -7.60 -13.35 -10.95
C LEU A 16 -6.40 -12.65 -10.30
N LEU A 17 -5.69 -11.79 -11.05
CA LEU A 17 -4.56 -11.02 -10.53
C LEU A 17 -4.99 -10.15 -9.33
N SER A 18 -6.14 -9.50 -9.40
CA SER A 18 -6.70 -8.72 -8.29
C SER A 18 -6.94 -9.55 -7.03
N VAL A 19 -7.29 -10.82 -7.16
CA VAL A 19 -7.51 -11.74 -6.02
C VAL A 19 -6.17 -12.21 -5.46
N VAL A 20 -5.25 -12.60 -6.35
CA VAL A 20 -3.90 -13.06 -5.99
C VAL A 20 -3.13 -11.96 -5.27
N CYS A 21 -3.22 -10.71 -5.72
CA CYS A 21 -2.60 -9.55 -5.08
C CYS A 21 -3.35 -9.04 -3.82
N CYS A 22 -4.37 -9.76 -3.31
CA CYS A 22 -4.93 -9.44 -1.99
C CYS A 22 -4.01 -9.89 -0.86
N ASP A 23 -3.15 -10.87 -1.11
CA ASP A 23 -2.15 -11.35 -0.17
C ASP A 23 -0.85 -10.53 -0.33
N LEU A 24 -0.34 -10.01 0.78
CA LEU A 24 0.82 -9.11 0.76
C LEU A 24 2.08 -9.86 0.33
N ASP A 25 2.30 -11.08 0.84
CA ASP A 25 3.48 -11.88 0.51
C ASP A 25 3.50 -12.20 -0.99
N THR A 26 2.34 -12.55 -1.53
CA THR A 26 2.17 -12.80 -2.96
C THR A 26 2.37 -11.54 -3.79
N LEU A 27 1.82 -10.40 -3.38
CA LEU A 27 2.05 -9.13 -4.07
C LEU A 27 3.54 -8.75 -4.08
N LEU A 28 4.22 -8.85 -2.93
CA LEU A 28 5.64 -8.57 -2.81
C LEU A 28 6.48 -9.51 -3.69
N LEU A 29 6.14 -10.80 -3.73
CA LEU A 29 6.78 -11.77 -4.62
C LEU A 29 6.59 -11.39 -6.10
N LEU A 30 5.37 -11.03 -6.50
CA LEU A 30 5.05 -10.64 -7.87
C LEU A 30 5.75 -9.33 -8.26
N GLU A 31 5.82 -8.37 -7.36
CA GLU A 31 6.53 -7.11 -7.58
C GLU A 31 8.04 -7.35 -7.70
N ALA A 32 8.64 -8.15 -6.81
CA ALA A 32 10.07 -8.45 -6.85
C ALA A 32 10.51 -9.24 -8.08
N GLN A 33 9.69 -10.19 -8.55
CA GLN A 33 10.05 -11.05 -9.68
C GLN A 33 9.63 -10.48 -11.04
N TYR A 34 8.56 -9.71 -11.08
CA TYR A 34 7.93 -9.32 -12.34
C TYR A 34 7.60 -7.84 -12.46
N GLN A 35 7.86 -7.03 -11.43
CA GLN A 35 7.55 -5.59 -11.42
C GLN A 35 6.11 -5.33 -11.83
N VAL A 36 5.17 -6.10 -11.24
CA VAL A 36 3.77 -6.16 -11.70
C VAL A 36 3.14 -4.76 -11.80
N SER A 37 3.48 -3.85 -10.90
CA SER A 37 3.04 -2.45 -10.96
C SER A 37 3.52 -1.75 -12.23
N GLU A 38 4.82 -1.82 -12.54
CA GLU A 38 5.42 -1.21 -13.73
C GLU A 38 4.83 -1.80 -15.02
N VAL A 39 4.67 -3.13 -15.09
CA VAL A 39 4.09 -3.78 -16.27
C VAL A 39 2.63 -3.33 -16.49
N LEU A 40 1.84 -3.20 -15.42
CA LEU A 40 0.47 -2.71 -15.51
C LEU A 40 0.43 -1.22 -15.92
N LEU A 41 1.33 -0.38 -15.40
CA LEU A 41 1.42 1.04 -15.76
C LEU A 41 1.80 1.21 -17.23
N ASN A 42 2.79 0.45 -17.70
CA ASN A 42 3.21 0.47 -19.10
C ASN A 42 2.07 0.04 -20.03
N ALA A 43 1.35 -1.03 -19.69
CA ALA A 43 0.18 -1.46 -20.45
C ALA A 43 -0.97 -0.43 -20.42
N GLN A 44 -1.06 0.39 -19.37
CA GLN A 44 -2.00 1.50 -19.28
C GLN A 44 -1.56 2.70 -20.15
N GLU A 45 -0.25 2.98 -20.22
CA GLU A 45 0.34 4.01 -21.10
C GLU A 45 0.18 3.64 -22.58
N GLU A 46 0.38 2.37 -22.95
CA GLU A 46 0.17 1.86 -24.31
C GLU A 46 -1.27 2.06 -24.81
N ASN A 47 -2.24 2.25 -23.90
CA ASN A 47 -3.65 2.50 -24.20
C ASN A 47 -4.02 3.99 -24.20
N ILE A 48 -3.05 4.89 -24.36
CA ILE A 48 -3.29 6.33 -24.49
C ILE A 48 -3.39 6.69 -25.97
N LEU A 49 -4.46 7.39 -26.33
CA LEU A 49 -4.62 7.97 -27.66
C LEU A 49 -3.70 9.18 -27.80
N GLU A 50 -2.76 9.11 -28.74
CA GLU A 50 -1.97 10.26 -29.17
C GLU A 50 -2.90 11.27 -29.84
N THR A 51 -3.41 12.21 -29.06
CA THR A 51 -4.21 13.34 -29.56
C THR A 51 -3.41 14.61 -29.38
N SER A 52 -3.55 15.55 -30.31
CA SER A 52 -2.78 16.79 -30.40
C SER A 52 -3.03 17.79 -29.26
N GLU A 53 -3.91 17.47 -28.31
CA GLU A 53 -4.24 18.30 -27.16
C GLU A 53 -3.50 17.80 -25.92
N SER A 54 -3.14 18.71 -25.02
CA SER A 54 -2.34 18.44 -23.82
C SER A 54 -2.98 17.48 -22.79
N HIS A 55 -4.10 16.84 -23.11
CA HIS A 55 -4.83 15.91 -22.26
C HIS A 55 -4.56 14.49 -22.75
N ARG A 56 -3.89 13.68 -21.91
CA ARG A 56 -3.72 12.24 -22.17
C ARG A 56 -5.10 11.58 -22.17
N ASN A 57 -5.55 11.15 -23.33
CA ASN A 57 -6.86 10.52 -23.50
C ASN A 57 -6.71 9.00 -23.44
N PHE A 58 -7.07 8.41 -22.30
CA PHE A 58 -7.05 6.95 -22.13
C PHE A 58 -8.20 6.29 -22.90
N ILE A 59 -7.94 5.13 -23.49
CA ILE A 59 -8.99 4.26 -24.01
C ILE A 59 -9.81 3.70 -22.84
N ILE A 60 -11.10 4.01 -22.82
CA ILE A 60 -12.05 3.55 -21.81
C ILE A 60 -12.77 2.29 -22.32
N ASP A 61 -12.23 1.13 -21.98
CA ASP A 61 -12.83 -0.18 -22.23
C ASP A 61 -12.79 -1.07 -20.99
N GLY A 62 -13.40 -2.26 -21.09
CA GLY A 62 -13.45 -3.20 -19.97
C GLY A 62 -12.07 -3.70 -19.49
N LEU A 63 -11.04 -3.73 -20.35
CA LEU A 63 -9.69 -4.14 -19.96
C LEU A 63 -8.98 -3.00 -19.21
N SER A 64 -9.05 -1.77 -19.72
CA SER A 64 -8.52 -0.58 -19.06
C SER A 64 -9.15 -0.36 -17.68
N VAL A 65 -10.46 -0.61 -17.53
CA VAL A 65 -11.16 -0.53 -16.24
C VAL A 65 -10.66 -1.57 -15.24
N GLU A 66 -10.52 -2.82 -15.66
CA GLU A 66 -10.00 -3.88 -14.78
C GLU A 66 -8.53 -3.63 -14.41
N ARG A 67 -7.72 -3.15 -15.36
CA ARG A 67 -6.32 -2.77 -15.14
C ARG A 67 -6.20 -1.65 -14.11
N ASN A 68 -6.96 -0.56 -14.30
CA ASN A 68 -6.99 0.56 -13.38
C ASN A 68 -7.43 0.13 -11.97
N HIS A 69 -8.43 -0.74 -11.87
CA HIS A 69 -8.85 -1.28 -10.57
C HIS A 69 -7.72 -2.05 -9.86
N VAL A 70 -6.95 -2.87 -10.59
CA VAL A 70 -5.79 -3.58 -10.02
C VAL A 70 -4.71 -2.60 -9.59
N LEU A 71 -4.36 -1.64 -10.45
CA LEU A 71 -3.36 -0.61 -10.16
C LEU A 71 -3.69 0.18 -8.88
N VAL A 72 -4.93 0.65 -8.73
CA VAL A 72 -5.38 1.33 -7.50
C VAL A 72 -5.29 0.39 -6.29
N ARG A 73 -5.64 -0.89 -6.46
CA ARG A 73 -5.65 -1.87 -5.37
C ARG A 73 -4.25 -2.17 -4.83
N ILE A 74 -3.25 -2.31 -5.71
CA ILE A 74 -1.89 -2.72 -5.32
C ILE A 74 -1.01 -1.56 -4.88
N ASN A 75 -1.33 -0.32 -5.28
CA ASN A 75 -0.51 0.85 -4.96
C ASN A 75 -0.52 1.24 -3.46
N PHE A 76 -1.46 0.74 -2.66
CA PHE A 76 -1.55 1.06 -1.24
C PHE A 76 -1.35 -0.17 -0.35
N ILE A 77 -0.34 -0.10 0.51
CA ILE A 77 -0.21 -1.00 1.67
C ILE A 77 -1.13 -0.45 2.75
N GLY A 78 -2.32 -1.04 2.89
CA GLY A 78 -3.35 -0.52 3.79
C GLY A 78 -4.66 -1.29 3.71
N GLY A 79 -5.52 -1.10 4.70
CA GLY A 79 -6.84 -1.72 4.76
C GLY A 79 -7.81 -1.18 3.67
N PRO A 80 -8.96 -1.85 3.44
CA PRO A 80 -9.95 -1.44 2.44
C PRO A 80 -10.52 -0.03 2.63
N MET A 81 -10.39 0.55 3.83
CA MET A 81 -10.88 1.89 4.16
C MET A 81 -9.88 3.01 3.86
N GLU A 82 -8.63 2.66 3.54
CA GLU A 82 -7.56 3.63 3.26
C GLU A 82 -7.53 4.04 1.78
N ARG A 83 -8.24 3.29 0.93
CA ARG A 83 -8.36 3.56 -0.51
C ARG A 83 -9.79 3.39 -0.99
N ILE A 84 -10.16 4.19 -1.97
CA ILE A 84 -11.43 4.08 -2.67
C ILE A 84 -11.15 3.33 -3.97
N LEU A 85 -11.68 2.11 -4.10
CA LEU A 85 -11.52 1.32 -5.32
C LEU A 85 -12.52 1.77 -6.39
N PRO A 86 -12.09 2.02 -7.63
CA PRO A 86 -13.02 2.34 -8.69
C PRO A 86 -13.95 1.16 -9.01
N PRO A 87 -15.18 1.43 -9.50
CA PRO A 87 -16.07 0.41 -10.00
C PRO A 87 -15.45 -0.31 -11.20
N ARG A 88 -15.90 -1.55 -11.42
CA ARG A 88 -15.46 -2.39 -12.55
C ARG A 88 -16.44 -2.40 -13.73
N VAL A 89 -17.47 -1.55 -13.67
CA VAL A 89 -18.58 -1.53 -14.63
C VAL A 89 -18.57 -0.19 -15.34
N LEU A 90 -18.73 -0.23 -16.66
CA LEU A 90 -18.94 0.96 -17.48
C LEU A 90 -20.39 1.40 -17.40
N GLU A 91 -20.60 2.70 -17.24
CA GLU A 91 -21.91 3.31 -17.27
C GLU A 91 -22.38 3.58 -18.70
N LYS A 92 -23.69 3.81 -18.87
CA LYS A 92 -24.25 4.24 -20.15
C LYS A 92 -24.27 5.77 -20.18
N GLY A 93 -23.68 6.38 -21.21
CA GLY A 93 -23.69 7.82 -21.38
C GLY A 93 -22.43 8.31 -22.09
N ASP A 94 -22.27 9.64 -22.14
CA ASP A 94 -21.15 10.31 -22.80
C ASP A 94 -19.83 10.19 -21.99
N ASP A 95 -19.92 10.04 -20.67
CA ASP A 95 -18.81 9.68 -19.79
C ASP A 95 -19.08 8.31 -19.14
N PRO A 96 -18.73 7.20 -19.82
CA PRO A 96 -19.01 5.86 -19.33
C PRO A 96 -18.13 5.46 -18.13
N TYR A 97 -17.14 6.28 -17.73
CA TYR A 97 -16.25 5.97 -16.63
C TYR A 97 -15.68 7.24 -15.96
N PRO A 98 -16.37 7.81 -14.96
CA PRO A 98 -16.01 9.09 -14.33
C PRO A 98 -14.82 8.97 -13.34
N TRP A 99 -14.00 7.93 -13.44
CA TRP A 99 -12.86 7.67 -12.57
C TRP A 99 -11.55 7.89 -13.34
N PRO A 100 -10.64 8.75 -12.84
CA PRO A 100 -9.44 9.12 -13.59
C PRO A 100 -8.50 7.93 -13.73
N MET A 101 -8.21 7.57 -14.98
CA MET A 101 -7.17 6.61 -15.31
C MET A 101 -5.79 7.23 -15.08
N PHE A 102 -4.78 6.40 -14.80
CA PHE A 102 -3.40 6.84 -14.63
C PHE A 102 -2.43 5.77 -15.12
N SER A 103 -1.30 6.22 -15.65
CA SER A 103 -0.20 5.37 -16.15
C SER A 103 1.14 5.71 -15.51
N SER A 104 1.14 6.63 -14.54
CA SER A 104 2.29 6.98 -13.73
C SER A 104 1.85 7.42 -12.35
N TYR A 105 2.73 7.25 -11.36
CA TYR A 105 2.52 7.79 -10.01
C TYR A 105 2.83 9.30 -9.96
N PRO A 106 2.22 10.06 -9.02
CA PRO A 106 1.34 9.61 -7.93
C PRO A 106 -0.09 9.28 -8.36
N LEU A 107 -0.79 8.52 -7.53
CA LEU A 107 -2.19 8.13 -7.73
C LEU A 107 -3.11 9.37 -7.70
N PRO A 108 -4.17 9.44 -8.52
CA PRO A 108 -5.17 10.51 -8.41
C PRO A 108 -5.82 10.58 -7.02
N ASN A 109 -6.02 11.80 -6.51
CA ASN A 109 -6.51 12.05 -5.14
C ASN A 109 -7.88 11.42 -4.84
N CYS A 110 -8.74 11.22 -5.84
CA CYS A 110 -10.06 10.61 -5.64
C CYS A 110 -10.00 9.14 -5.18
N TYR A 111 -8.84 8.48 -5.33
CA TYR A 111 -8.63 7.12 -4.84
C TYR A 111 -8.13 7.08 -3.40
N LEU A 112 -7.72 8.22 -2.86
CA LEU A 112 -7.31 8.35 -1.47
C LEU A 112 -8.58 8.51 -0.62
N SER A 113 -8.70 7.71 0.43
CA SER A 113 -9.74 7.94 1.42
C SER A 113 -9.44 9.26 2.12
N GLU A 114 -10.40 10.19 2.12
CA GLU A 114 -10.38 11.33 3.02
C GLU A 114 -10.53 10.78 4.45
N VAL A 115 -9.43 10.33 5.05
CA VAL A 115 -9.36 10.25 6.49
C VAL A 115 -9.60 11.68 6.94
N THR A 116 -10.79 11.95 7.49
CA THR A 116 -11.13 13.22 8.11
C THR A 116 -9.98 13.56 9.06
N ARG A 117 -9.02 14.36 8.57
CA ARG A 117 -8.03 14.98 9.42
C ARG A 117 -8.87 15.97 10.19
N ASN A 118 -9.37 15.55 11.34
CA ASN A 118 -10.00 16.43 12.29
C ASN A 118 -8.99 17.57 12.49
N ALA A 119 -9.29 18.72 11.89
CA ALA A 119 -8.47 19.92 11.92
C ALA A 119 -8.49 20.60 13.30
N ASP A 120 -8.87 19.85 14.34
CA ASP A 120 -8.86 20.20 15.75
C ASP A 120 -7.80 19.42 16.52
N LEU A 121 -6.67 19.08 15.87
CA LEU A 121 -5.43 18.79 16.59
C LEU A 121 -4.87 20.10 17.18
N LYS A 122 -5.59 20.66 18.15
CA LYS A 122 -4.93 21.32 19.27
C LYS A 122 -3.84 20.35 19.71
N GLN A 123 -2.61 20.85 19.78
CA GLN A 123 -1.46 20.19 20.40
C GLN A 123 -1.84 19.77 21.82
N ASP A 124 -2.50 18.65 21.98
CA ASP A 124 -2.85 18.15 23.28
C ASP A 124 -1.80 17.10 23.60
N ASN A 125 -0.78 17.53 24.34
CA ASN A 125 -0.29 16.99 25.63
C ASN A 125 -0.25 15.45 25.88
N ASP A 126 -0.63 14.63 24.92
CA ASP A 126 -0.75 13.18 24.96
C ASP A 126 0.41 12.49 24.20
N PHE A 127 1.15 13.21 23.35
CA PHE A 127 2.40 12.69 22.72
C PHE A 127 3.49 12.41 23.77
N GLY A 128 3.68 13.33 24.72
CA GLY A 128 4.56 13.11 25.87
C GLY A 128 4.09 11.92 26.72
N LYS A 129 2.77 11.69 26.82
CA LYS A 129 2.22 10.53 27.55
C LYS A 129 2.36 9.22 26.79
N LEU A 130 2.32 9.23 25.45
CA LEU A 130 2.56 8.05 24.60
C LEU A 130 4.00 7.55 24.74
N LEU A 131 4.98 8.45 24.63
CA LEU A 131 6.39 8.11 24.85
C LEU A 131 6.66 7.70 26.31
N LEU A 132 5.94 8.28 27.29
CA LEU A 132 5.98 7.85 28.69
C LEU A 132 5.25 6.51 28.95
N CYS A 133 4.28 6.11 28.11
CA CYS A 133 3.66 4.77 28.15
C CYS A 133 4.64 3.73 27.62
N PHE A 134 5.43 4.08 26.61
CA PHE A 134 6.63 3.34 26.20
C PHE A 134 7.81 3.63 27.12
N LYS A 135 7.62 3.65 28.45
CA LYS A 135 8.68 3.63 29.48
C LYS A 135 9.54 2.37 29.36
N MET A 136 10.21 2.26 28.23
CA MET A 136 11.02 1.16 27.80
C MET A 136 12.43 1.64 28.06
N SER A 137 12.97 1.23 29.20
CA SER A 137 14.41 1.26 29.37
C SER A 137 15.00 0.34 28.31
N ASP A 138 16.01 0.80 27.57
CA ASP A 138 16.76 0.04 26.55
C ASP A 138 17.39 -1.28 27.07
N LYS A 139 17.20 -1.61 28.35
CA LYS A 139 17.79 -2.76 29.04
C LYS A 139 16.78 -3.87 29.37
N GLN A 140 15.54 -3.82 28.88
CA GLN A 140 14.56 -4.87 29.17
C GLN A 140 14.60 -6.00 28.15
N THR A 141 14.80 -7.23 28.64
CA THR A 141 14.81 -8.52 27.93
C THR A 141 13.46 -8.92 27.31
N GLU A 142 12.47 -8.02 27.29
CA GLU A 142 11.09 -8.28 26.84
C GLU A 142 10.49 -7.06 26.11
N TRP A 143 11.36 -6.23 25.52
CA TRP A 143 10.98 -4.96 24.89
C TRP A 143 9.92 -5.14 23.79
N ILE A 144 10.11 -6.11 22.89
CA ILE A 144 9.20 -6.37 21.76
C ILE A 144 7.80 -6.74 22.24
N GLU A 145 7.68 -7.66 23.20
CA GLU A 145 6.37 -8.12 23.68
C GLU A 145 5.64 -6.99 24.44
N ASN A 146 6.37 -6.16 25.19
CA ASN A 146 5.78 -5.00 25.84
C ASN A 146 5.34 -3.94 24.82
N CYS A 147 6.16 -3.64 23.81
CA CYS A 147 5.81 -2.75 22.71
C CYS A 147 4.53 -3.21 22.00
N ARG A 148 4.44 -4.50 21.65
CA ARG A 148 3.25 -5.11 21.03
C ARG A 148 2.02 -4.95 21.93
N ARG A 149 2.15 -5.28 23.23
CA ARG A 149 1.05 -5.20 24.19
C ARG A 149 0.52 -3.78 24.36
N GLN A 150 1.41 -2.79 24.47
CA GLN A 150 1.03 -1.38 24.60
C GLN A 150 0.38 -0.86 23.31
N PHE A 151 0.95 -1.20 22.15
CA PHE A 151 0.38 -0.85 20.85
C PHE A 151 -1.04 -1.41 20.68
N CYS A 152 -1.24 -2.71 20.92
CA CYS A 152 -2.55 -3.34 20.84
C CYS A 152 -3.55 -2.75 21.85
N LYS A 153 -3.11 -2.40 23.06
CA LYS A 153 -3.96 -1.74 24.06
C LYS A 153 -4.40 -0.34 23.60
N MET A 154 -3.50 0.41 22.98
CA MET A 154 -3.80 1.75 22.44
C MET A 154 -4.76 1.68 21.27
N MET A 155 -4.49 0.82 20.28
CA MET A 155 -5.36 0.59 19.12
C MET A 155 -6.79 0.22 19.54
N LYS A 156 -6.96 -0.54 20.63
CA LYS A 156 -8.27 -0.91 21.17
C LYS A 156 -8.96 0.24 21.93
N ALA A 157 -8.20 1.07 22.63
CA ALA A 157 -8.75 2.11 23.49
C ALA A 157 -9.06 3.40 22.74
N LYS A 158 -8.13 3.85 21.89
CA LYS A 158 -8.18 5.13 21.18
C LYS A 158 -7.47 5.02 19.81
N PRO A 159 -8.11 4.41 18.79
CA PRO A 159 -7.50 4.24 17.47
C PRO A 159 -7.17 5.59 16.81
N ASP A 160 -7.95 6.63 17.09
CA ASP A 160 -7.83 7.96 16.45
C ASP A 160 -6.58 8.76 16.89
N ILE A 161 -5.89 8.31 17.94
CA ILE A 161 -4.67 8.95 18.45
C ILE A 161 -3.42 8.56 17.64
N ILE A 162 -3.48 7.44 16.91
CA ILE A 162 -2.32 6.91 16.20
C ILE A 162 -2.22 7.65 14.85
N SER A 163 -1.43 8.73 14.85
CA SER A 163 -1.09 9.46 13.64
C SER A 163 0.04 8.75 12.88
N GLY A 164 0.10 8.97 11.55
CA GLY A 164 1.17 8.41 10.71
C GLY A 164 2.57 8.81 11.15
N SER A 165 2.75 10.02 11.69
CA SER A 165 4.04 10.46 12.26
C SER A 165 4.44 9.64 13.49
N ASN A 166 3.47 9.27 14.34
CA ASN A 166 3.72 8.50 15.56
C ASN A 166 4.04 7.03 15.23
N LEU A 167 3.42 6.48 14.17
CA LEU A 167 3.72 5.15 13.65
C LEU A 167 5.15 5.09 13.09
N LEU A 168 5.55 6.11 12.33
CA LEU A 168 6.89 6.17 11.75
C LEU A 168 7.98 6.14 12.84
N GLU A 169 7.85 6.97 13.87
CA GLU A 169 8.84 7.00 14.97
C GLU A 169 8.86 5.69 15.77
N LEU A 170 7.69 5.05 15.97
CA LEU A 170 7.61 3.75 16.62
C LEU A 170 8.31 2.66 15.78
N LEU A 171 8.11 2.67 14.46
CA LEU A 171 8.76 1.75 13.54
C LEU A 171 10.27 1.95 13.53
N GLU A 172 10.76 3.20 13.53
CA GLU A 172 12.19 3.50 13.60
C GLU A 172 12.82 2.92 14.88
N LYS A 173 12.19 3.11 16.04
CA LYS A 173 12.67 2.51 17.31
C LYS A 173 12.61 0.99 17.32
N PHE A 174 11.56 0.42 16.72
CA PHE A 174 11.40 -1.04 16.64
C PHE A 174 12.46 -1.68 15.74
N VAL A 175 12.73 -1.07 14.59
CA VAL A 175 13.79 -1.50 13.67
C VAL A 175 15.17 -1.33 14.32
N LEU A 176 15.42 -0.21 15.00
CA LEU A 176 16.67 0.02 15.73
C LEU A 176 16.89 -1.07 16.79
N HIS A 177 15.89 -1.36 17.63
CA HIS A 177 15.98 -2.40 18.66
C HIS A 177 16.28 -3.79 18.07
N LEU A 178 15.63 -4.15 16.95
CA LEU A 178 15.89 -5.41 16.24
C LEU A 178 17.31 -5.47 15.66
N SER A 179 17.84 -4.34 15.20
CA SER A 179 19.20 -4.26 14.65
C SER A 179 20.27 -4.41 15.74
N GLU A 180 20.01 -3.92 16.95
CA GLU A 180 20.92 -4.03 18.10
C GLU A 180 20.81 -5.38 18.81
N ASN A 181 19.66 -6.06 18.72
CA ASN A 181 19.36 -7.33 19.40
C ASN A 181 19.07 -8.46 18.40
N LEU A 182 20.09 -8.93 17.70
CA LEU A 182 19.98 -9.98 16.66
C LEU A 182 19.33 -11.29 17.12
N SER A 183 19.34 -11.60 18.42
CA SER A 183 18.65 -12.77 19.00
C SER A 183 17.13 -12.67 18.98
N GLU A 184 16.59 -11.44 18.88
CA GLU A 184 15.16 -11.16 18.80
C GLU A 184 14.71 -10.91 17.36
N CYS A 185 15.63 -10.96 16.39
CA CYS A 185 15.33 -10.74 14.98
C CYS A 185 14.62 -11.95 14.38
N TYR A 186 13.46 -11.70 13.74
CA TYR A 186 12.70 -12.72 13.03
C TYR A 186 13.46 -13.34 11.85
N PHE A 187 14.41 -12.59 11.29
CA PHE A 187 15.27 -13.03 10.20
C PHE A 187 16.73 -12.99 10.67
N PRO A 188 17.33 -14.13 11.07
CA PRO A 188 18.73 -14.15 11.42
C PRO A 188 19.56 -13.76 10.19
N SER A 189 20.62 -12.98 10.40
CA SER A 189 21.63 -12.73 9.36
C SER A 189 22.32 -14.05 9.02
N VAL A 190 21.82 -14.75 8.00
CA VAL A 190 22.48 -15.95 7.48
C VAL A 190 23.67 -15.47 6.65
N GLU A 191 24.90 -15.72 7.12
CA GLU A 191 26.08 -15.60 6.28
C GLU A 191 25.95 -16.61 5.13
N TYR A 192 25.70 -16.10 3.92
CA TYR A 192 25.67 -16.93 2.73
C TYR A 192 27.11 -17.27 2.38
N THR A 193 27.62 -18.41 2.88
CA THR A 193 28.86 -19.00 2.37
C THR A 193 28.57 -19.60 1.00
N GLY A 194 28.50 -18.73 -0.02
CA GLY A 194 28.54 -19.16 -1.41
C GLY A 194 29.93 -19.69 -1.72
N MET A 195 30.09 -21.01 -1.77
CA MET A 195 31.14 -21.62 -2.59
C MET A 195 30.76 -21.36 -4.05
N PHE A 196 31.52 -20.48 -4.70
CA PHE A 196 31.57 -20.38 -6.16
C PHE A 196 32.31 -21.58 -6.75
#